data_AF-A0A8S9L0D1-F1
#
_entry.id   AF-A0A8S9L0D1-F1
#
_cell.length_a   1.000
_cell.length_b   1.000
_cell.length_c   1.000
_cell.angle_alpha   90.00
_cell.angle_beta   90.00
_cell.angle_gamma   90.00
#
_symmetry.space_group_name_H-M   'P 1'
#
loop_
_entity.id
_entity.type
_entity.pdbx_description
1 polymer ?
#
loop_
_entity_poly.entity_id
_entity_poly.type
_entity_poly.pdbx_seq_one_letter_code
_entity_poly.pdbx_strand_id
1 'polypeptide(L)'
;MERSQAMPSVTQVPTIIVGMDVSHGSPGQSDVPSVAAVVSSRQWPLISKYRACVRTQSRKVEMIDNLFKLVPGQDEKIVDEGIFRELLVDFYSSSQKRKPDHIIIFRDGVSESQFNQVLNIELDQMMQACKFLDEKWNPKFTVIIAQKNHHTKFFQDKGPDNVPPGTIIDSKICHPRNNDFYLCAHAGMIGTTRPTHYHVLYDEINFTTDDLQELVHSLSYVYQRSTTAISVGKFSYLFLDCC
;
A
#
# COMPACT_ATOMS: atom_id res chain seq x y z
N MET A 1 1.71 19.74 -16.71
CA MET A 1 0.45 19.07 -17.16
C MET A 1 0.66 17.59 -17.02
N GLU A 2 -0.06 16.95 -16.11
CA GLU A 2 -0.06 15.49 -15.95
C GLU A 2 -0.66 14.90 -17.25
N ARG A 3 0.18 14.35 -18.13
CA ARG A 3 -0.31 13.64 -19.31
C ARG A 3 -0.81 12.28 -18.83
N SER A 4 -2.11 12.05 -18.95
CA SER A 4 -2.73 10.75 -18.73
C SER A 4 -2.19 9.76 -19.78
N GLN A 5 -1.07 9.11 -19.49
CA GLN A 5 -0.91 7.73 -19.93
C GLN A 5 -1.88 6.95 -19.04
N ALA A 6 -3.08 6.75 -19.56
CA ALA A 6 -4.16 6.11 -18.83
C ALA A 6 -3.72 4.72 -18.40
N MET A 7 -3.48 4.52 -17.10
CA MET A 7 -3.61 3.20 -16.51
C MET A 7 -5.10 2.87 -16.52
N PRO A 8 -5.58 2.02 -17.44
CA PRO A 8 -7.00 1.98 -17.78
C PRO A 8 -7.88 1.62 -16.57
N SER A 9 -7.42 0.70 -15.72
CA SER A 9 -8.20 0.18 -14.59
C SER A 9 -8.41 1.20 -13.46
N VAL A 10 -7.37 1.97 -13.09
CA VAL A 10 -7.42 2.89 -11.94
C VAL A 10 -8.04 4.25 -12.27
N THR A 11 -7.97 4.66 -13.54
CA THR A 11 -8.45 5.98 -13.99
C THR A 11 -9.88 5.98 -14.53
N GLN A 12 -10.45 4.80 -14.84
CA GLN A 12 -11.83 4.66 -15.36
C GLN A 12 -12.87 4.48 -14.25
N VAL A 13 -12.51 3.79 -13.17
CA VAL A 13 -13.36 3.53 -12.00
C VAL A 13 -12.83 4.32 -10.80
N PRO A 14 -13.68 5.00 -10.01
CA PRO A 14 -13.26 5.67 -8.77
C PRO A 14 -12.44 4.74 -7.89
N THR A 15 -11.12 4.96 -7.88
CA THR A 15 -10.17 4.09 -7.20
C THR A 15 -9.37 4.90 -6.19
N ILE A 16 -9.30 4.40 -4.96
CA ILE A 16 -8.39 4.91 -3.94
C ILE A 16 -7.24 3.93 -3.76
N ILE A 17 -6.01 4.43 -3.81
CA ILE A 17 -4.79 3.68 -3.54
C ILE A 17 -4.32 4.04 -2.14
N VAL A 18 -4.10 3.04 -1.29
CA VAL A 18 -3.73 3.17 0.10
C VAL A 18 -2.37 2.53 0.33
N GLY A 19 -1.46 3.23 1.00
CA GLY A 19 -0.18 2.70 1.47
C GLY A 19 -0.14 2.65 2.98
N MET A 20 0.32 1.55 3.57
CA MET A 20 0.34 1.30 5.01
C MET A 20 1.70 0.77 5.43
N ASP A 21 2.23 1.32 6.53
CA ASP A 21 3.46 0.85 7.17
C ASP A 21 3.44 1.10 8.67
N VAL A 22 4.20 0.29 9.41
CA VAL A 22 4.41 0.45 10.84
C VAL A 22 5.89 0.52 11.14
N SER A 23 6.29 1.58 11.83
CA SER A 23 7.66 1.76 12.31
C SER A 23 7.76 1.50 13.80
N HIS A 24 8.85 0.84 14.21
CA HIS A 24 9.17 0.55 15.60
C HIS A 24 10.40 1.32 16.07
N GLY A 25 10.49 1.58 17.38
CA GLY A 25 11.71 2.13 17.98
C GLY A 25 12.92 1.22 17.77
N SER A 26 14.11 1.85 17.75
CA SER A 26 15.39 1.16 17.53
C SER A 26 15.64 0.06 18.56
N PRO A 27 16.41 -0.99 18.20
CA PRO A 27 16.81 -2.05 19.15
C PRO A 27 17.42 -1.44 20.43
N GLY A 28 16.90 -1.84 21.59
CA GLY A 28 17.34 -1.33 22.89
C GLY A 28 16.49 -0.18 23.46
N GLN A 29 15.64 0.46 22.65
CA GLN A 29 14.67 1.44 23.14
C GLN A 29 13.35 0.75 23.51
N SER A 30 13.23 0.35 24.77
CA SER A 30 12.08 -0.43 25.25
C SER A 30 10.80 0.37 25.38
N ASP A 31 10.85 1.69 25.38
CA ASP A 31 9.72 2.54 25.80
C ASP A 31 9.11 3.34 24.64
N VAL A 32 9.67 3.20 23.43
CA VAL A 32 9.19 3.92 22.25
C VAL A 32 7.97 3.20 21.66
N PRO A 33 6.83 3.88 21.48
CA PRO A 33 5.64 3.30 20.86
C PRO A 33 5.90 2.95 19.39
N SER A 34 5.05 2.10 18.83
CA SER A 34 5.04 1.89 17.38
C SER A 34 4.20 2.97 16.70
N VAL A 35 4.56 3.32 15.48
CA VAL A 35 3.91 4.39 14.73
C VAL A 35 3.36 3.80 13.44
N ALA A 36 2.04 3.81 13.31
CA ALA A 36 1.35 3.44 12.08
C ALA A 36 1.17 4.67 11.20
N ALA A 37 1.61 4.56 9.94
CA ALA A 37 1.40 5.57 8.92
C ALA A 37 0.54 4.98 7.79
N VAL A 38 -0.53 5.67 7.46
CA VAL A 38 -1.42 5.32 6.36
C VAL A 38 -1.55 6.51 5.43
N VAL A 39 -1.31 6.29 4.15
CA VAL A 39 -1.44 7.28 3.10
C VAL A 39 -2.51 6.85 2.12
N SER A 40 -3.24 7.79 1.52
CA SER A 40 -4.17 7.49 0.43
C SER A 40 -4.08 8.51 -0.69
N SER A 41 -4.30 8.06 -1.92
CA SER A 41 -4.47 8.94 -3.07
C SER A 41 -5.72 9.80 -2.90
N ARG A 42 -5.69 11.03 -3.42
CA ARG A 42 -6.82 11.96 -3.43
C ARG A 42 -6.95 12.65 -4.78
N GLN A 43 -8.09 13.27 -5.06
CA GLN A 43 -8.40 13.91 -6.34
C GLN A 43 -8.46 12.96 -7.54
N TRP A 44 -9.14 11.82 -7.41
CA TRP A 44 -9.38 10.91 -8.53
C TRP A 44 -10.01 11.67 -9.72
N PRO A 45 -9.57 11.43 -10.98
CA PRO A 45 -8.68 10.35 -11.45
C PRO A 45 -7.17 10.64 -11.38
N LEU A 46 -6.74 11.73 -10.75
CA LEU A 46 -5.32 11.99 -10.56
C LEU A 46 -4.77 11.10 -9.44
N ILE A 47 -3.59 10.53 -9.68
CA ILE A 47 -2.91 9.63 -8.73
C ILE A 47 -1.60 10.22 -8.19
N SER A 48 -1.38 11.52 -8.42
CA SER A 48 -0.17 12.22 -8.03
C SER A 48 -0.23 12.82 -6.63
N LYS A 49 -1.41 13.00 -6.03
CA LYS A 49 -1.58 13.64 -4.72
C LYS A 49 -2.06 12.66 -3.65
N TYR A 50 -1.51 12.81 -2.45
CA TYR A 50 -1.78 11.90 -1.33
C TYR A 50 -2.08 12.67 -0.04
N ARG A 51 -2.87 12.05 0.83
CA ARG A 51 -3.13 12.45 2.21
C ARG A 51 -2.48 11.42 3.13
N ALA A 52 -1.72 11.88 4.12
CA ALA A 52 -1.14 11.04 5.16
C ALA A 52 -1.88 11.21 6.49
N CYS A 53 -2.06 10.10 7.20
CA CYS A 53 -2.55 10.03 8.58
C CYS A 53 -1.63 9.12 9.38
N VAL A 54 -1.28 9.55 10.60
CA VAL A 54 -0.35 8.84 11.47
C VAL A 54 -0.98 8.64 12.84
N ARG A 55 -0.79 7.47 13.45
CA ARG A 55 -1.22 7.17 14.82
C ARG A 55 -0.14 6.41 15.56
N THR A 56 0.00 6.70 16.84
CA THR A 56 0.79 5.87 17.75
C THR A 56 -0.03 4.66 18.17
N GLN A 57 0.65 3.54 18.36
CA GLN A 57 0.08 2.31 18.89
C GLN A 57 1.04 1.64 19.87
N SER A 58 0.52 0.61 20.54
CA SER A 58 1.29 -0.17 21.51
C SER A 58 2.61 -0.65 20.90
N ARG A 59 3.63 -0.71 21.74
CA ARG A 59 4.99 -1.04 21.33
C ARG A 59 5.06 -2.43 20.68
N LYS A 60 5.82 -2.53 19.58
CA LYS A 60 6.09 -3.78 18.83
C LYS A 60 4.81 -4.46 18.33
N VAL A 61 3.74 -3.70 18.19
CA VAL A 61 2.54 -4.16 17.49
C VAL A 61 2.72 -3.82 16.03
N GLU A 62 2.79 -4.84 15.18
CA GLU A 62 2.91 -4.68 13.73
C GLU A 62 1.55 -4.36 13.09
N MET A 63 0.45 -4.95 13.56
CA MET A 63 -0.89 -4.73 12.99
C MET A 63 -1.43 -3.35 13.35
N ILE A 64 -2.05 -2.66 12.39
CA ILE A 64 -2.62 -1.34 12.65
C ILE A 64 -3.98 -1.48 13.35
N ASP A 65 -4.04 -1.10 14.62
CA ASP A 65 -5.23 -1.28 15.48
C ASP A 65 -6.27 -0.15 15.38
N ASN A 66 -5.94 0.96 14.70
CA ASN A 66 -6.78 2.16 14.64
C ASN A 66 -7.25 2.47 13.21
N LEU A 67 -7.41 1.48 12.34
CA LEU A 67 -7.98 1.69 11.00
C LEU A 67 -9.48 1.99 11.08
N PHE A 68 -10.17 1.36 12.03
CA PHE A 68 -11.57 1.58 12.40
C PHE A 68 -11.68 1.66 13.92
N LYS A 69 -12.28 2.73 14.45
CA LYS A 69 -12.36 2.94 15.89
C LYS A 69 -13.63 3.67 16.29
N LEU A 70 -14.56 2.96 16.89
CA LEU A 70 -15.79 3.55 17.40
C LEU A 70 -15.53 4.27 18.72
N VAL A 71 -15.99 5.52 18.80
CA VAL A 71 -15.96 6.35 20.00
C VAL A 71 -17.30 7.06 20.21
N PRO A 72 -17.68 7.43 21.44
CA PRO A 72 -18.82 8.30 21.68
C PRO A 72 -18.55 9.70 21.11
N GLY A 73 -19.42 10.16 20.21
CA GLY A 73 -19.39 11.52 19.68
C GLY A 73 -19.95 12.54 20.68
N GLN A 74 -19.92 13.83 20.29
CA GLN A 74 -20.40 14.95 21.11
C GLN A 74 -21.88 14.82 21.50
N ASP A 75 -22.70 14.19 20.65
CA ASP A 75 -24.14 13.97 20.87
C ASP A 75 -24.44 12.55 21.44
N GLU A 76 -23.46 11.89 22.07
CA GLU A 76 -23.50 10.46 22.50
C GLU A 76 -23.72 9.44 21.37
N LYS A 77 -23.86 9.89 20.12
CA LYS A 77 -23.90 9.03 18.94
C LYS A 77 -22.52 8.46 18.70
N ILE A 78 -22.47 7.15 18.47
CA ILE A 78 -21.23 6.46 18.09
C ILE A 78 -20.74 7.02 16.75
N VAL A 79 -19.46 7.38 16.70
CA VAL A 79 -18.76 7.80 15.49
C VAL A 79 -17.50 6.97 15.31
N ASP A 80 -17.10 6.74 14.07
CA ASP A 80 -15.80 6.16 13.76
C ASP A 80 -14.72 7.26 13.71
N GLU A 81 -13.66 7.14 14.50
CA GLU A 81 -12.46 7.99 14.48
C GLU A 81 -11.22 7.24 13.95
N GLY A 82 -11.44 6.12 13.26
CA GLY A 82 -10.41 5.36 12.60
C GLY A 82 -9.73 6.12 11.47
N ILE A 83 -8.45 5.79 11.24
CA ILE A 83 -7.63 6.40 10.19
C ILE A 83 -8.31 6.25 8.82
N PHE A 84 -8.90 5.09 8.55
CA PHE A 84 -9.40 4.82 7.21
C PHE A 84 -10.60 5.69 6.85
N ARG A 85 -11.49 5.99 7.80
CA ARG A 85 -12.58 6.96 7.60
C ARG A 85 -12.06 8.33 7.22
N GLU A 86 -11.02 8.84 7.89
CA GLU A 86 -10.44 10.15 7.57
C GLU A 86 -10.00 10.22 6.10
N LEU A 87 -9.34 9.15 5.63
CA LEU A 87 -8.88 9.02 4.25
C LEU A 87 -10.06 8.93 3.26
N LEU A 88 -11.10 8.16 3.58
CA LEU A 88 -12.31 8.04 2.75
C LEU A 88 -13.08 9.36 2.64
N VAL A 89 -13.21 10.11 3.75
CA VAL A 89 -13.87 11.43 3.76
C VAL A 89 -13.07 12.45 2.94
N ASP A 90 -11.74 12.42 3.02
CA ASP A 90 -10.88 13.27 2.21
C ASP A 90 -10.96 12.92 0.72
N PHE A 91 -10.93 11.63 0.38
CA PHE A 91 -11.11 11.15 -0.99
C PHE A 91 -12.45 11.62 -1.57
N TYR A 92 -13.55 11.40 -0.84
CA TYR A 92 -14.89 11.82 -1.26
C TYR A 92 -14.97 13.33 -1.50
N SER A 93 -14.39 14.11 -0.59
CA SER A 93 -14.42 15.57 -0.69
C SER A 93 -13.54 16.11 -1.82
N SER A 94 -12.46 15.42 -2.17
CA SER A 94 -11.51 15.83 -3.20
C SER A 94 -11.81 15.26 -4.59
N SER A 95 -12.65 14.23 -4.69
CA SER A 95 -12.94 13.48 -5.92
C SER A 95 -14.39 13.66 -6.37
N GLN A 96 -14.86 14.92 -6.40
CA GLN A 96 -16.19 15.29 -6.89
C GLN A 96 -17.36 14.56 -6.18
N LYS A 97 -17.22 14.27 -4.88
CA LYS A 97 -18.25 13.56 -4.10
C LYS A 97 -18.55 12.16 -4.63
N ARG A 98 -17.53 11.48 -5.19
CA ARG A 98 -17.58 10.06 -5.53
C ARG A 98 -16.97 9.22 -4.42
N LYS A 99 -17.65 8.14 -4.06
CA LYS A 99 -17.07 7.09 -3.20
C LYS A 99 -16.17 6.21 -4.07
N PRO A 100 -15.08 5.65 -3.54
CA PRO A 100 -14.29 4.70 -4.29
C PRO A 100 -15.10 3.42 -4.51
N ASP A 101 -15.13 2.93 -5.74
CA ASP A 101 -15.67 1.60 -6.06
C ASP A 101 -14.57 0.53 -5.92
N HIS A 102 -13.31 0.94 -6.07
CA HIS A 102 -12.11 0.11 -5.92
C HIS A 102 -11.18 0.67 -4.82
N ILE A 103 -10.66 -0.20 -3.96
CA ILE A 103 -9.70 0.13 -2.91
C ILE A 103 -8.49 -0.79 -3.07
N ILE A 104 -7.33 -0.22 -3.40
CA ILE A 104 -6.07 -0.96 -3.58
C ILE A 104 -5.15 -0.65 -2.40
N ILE A 105 -4.72 -1.68 -1.68
CA ILE A 105 -3.96 -1.55 -0.43
C ILE A 105 -2.56 -2.12 -0.63
N PHE A 106 -1.54 -1.29 -0.38
CA PHE A 106 -0.15 -1.69 -0.29
C PHE A 106 0.28 -1.69 1.18
N ARG A 107 0.61 -2.87 1.70
CA ARG A 107 1.10 -3.03 3.07
C ARG A 107 2.57 -3.42 3.08
N ASP A 108 3.42 -2.60 3.68
CA ASP A 108 4.85 -2.89 3.86
C ASP A 108 5.12 -3.38 5.29
N GLY A 109 6.26 -4.00 5.58
CA GLY A 109 6.69 -4.30 6.96
C GLY A 109 6.26 -5.66 7.53
N VAL A 110 5.39 -6.42 6.85
CA VAL A 110 4.87 -7.70 7.35
C VAL A 110 5.56 -8.92 6.73
N SER A 111 5.78 -9.95 7.56
CA SER A 111 6.27 -11.27 7.11
C SER A 111 5.14 -12.19 6.66
N GLU A 112 5.46 -13.29 5.96
CA GLU A 112 4.46 -14.29 5.51
C GLU A 112 3.61 -14.84 6.67
N SER A 113 4.21 -15.00 7.86
CA SER A 113 3.50 -15.47 9.06
C SER A 113 2.37 -14.55 9.53
N GLN A 114 2.37 -13.29 9.08
CA GLN A 114 1.41 -12.26 9.46
C GLN A 114 0.38 -11.98 8.36
N PHE A 115 0.46 -12.63 7.20
CA PHE A 115 -0.47 -12.40 6.08
C PHE A 115 -1.93 -12.59 6.48
N ASN A 116 -2.23 -13.65 7.23
CA ASN A 116 -3.58 -13.88 7.74
C ASN A 116 -4.03 -12.81 8.75
N GLN A 117 -3.11 -12.21 9.50
CA GLN A 117 -3.44 -11.12 10.42
C GLN A 117 -3.80 -9.85 9.65
N VAL A 118 -3.10 -9.53 8.56
CA VAL A 118 -3.46 -8.40 7.69
C VAL A 118 -4.88 -8.58 7.15
N LEU A 119 -5.24 -9.77 6.67
CA LEU A 119 -6.59 -10.03 6.15
C LEU A 119 -7.67 -10.00 7.25
N ASN A 120 -7.43 -10.67 8.38
CA ASN A 120 -8.45 -10.83 9.41
C ASN A 120 -8.58 -9.62 10.35
N ILE A 121 -7.58 -8.74 10.40
CA ILE A 121 -7.56 -7.59 11.32
C ILE A 121 -7.58 -6.27 10.54
N GLU A 122 -6.63 -6.05 9.63
CA GLU A 122 -6.50 -4.76 8.95
C GLU A 122 -7.56 -4.58 7.87
N LEU A 123 -7.71 -5.56 6.97
CA LEU A 123 -8.72 -5.53 5.91
C LEU A 123 -10.15 -5.54 6.51
N ASP A 124 -10.40 -6.37 7.53
CA ASP A 124 -11.70 -6.40 8.21
C ASP A 124 -12.08 -5.03 8.82
N GLN A 125 -11.16 -4.36 9.51
CA GLN A 125 -11.38 -2.99 9.99
C GLN A 125 -11.72 -2.02 8.85
N MET A 126 -11.02 -2.10 7.72
CA MET A 126 -11.27 -1.23 6.57
C MET A 126 -12.64 -1.48 5.93
N MET A 127 -13.07 -2.75 5.85
CA MET A 127 -14.42 -3.12 5.41
C MET A 127 -15.49 -2.62 6.39
N GLN A 128 -15.24 -2.71 7.70
CA GLN A 128 -16.14 -2.17 8.74
C GLN A 128 -16.31 -0.65 8.60
N ALA A 129 -15.22 0.10 8.39
CA ALA A 129 -15.29 1.55 8.16
C ALA A 129 -16.13 1.93 6.93
N CYS A 130 -16.03 1.15 5.83
CA CYS A 130 -16.85 1.38 4.64
C CYS A 130 -18.34 1.17 4.93
N LYS A 131 -18.69 0.05 5.58
CA LYS A 131 -20.07 -0.28 5.97
C LYS A 131 -20.65 0.71 6.96
N PHE A 132 -19.84 1.20 7.90
CA PHE A 132 -20.25 2.20 8.88
C PHE A 132 -20.60 3.55 8.24
N LEU A 133 -19.88 3.95 7.18
CA LEU A 133 -20.17 5.17 6.41
C LEU A 133 -21.42 5.04 5.55
N ASP A 134 -21.64 3.88 4.94
CA ASP A 134 -22.83 3.56 4.15
C ASP A 134 -23.00 2.05 4.04
N GLU A 135 -24.05 1.51 4.65
CA GLU A 135 -24.36 0.08 4.69
C GLU A 135 -24.56 -0.52 3.29
N LYS A 136 -24.97 0.29 2.30
CA LYS A 136 -25.19 -0.16 0.92
C LYS A 136 -23.94 -0.09 0.05
N TRP A 137 -22.89 0.56 0.53
CA TRP A 137 -21.66 0.74 -0.23
C TRP A 137 -20.78 -0.49 -0.08
N ASN A 138 -20.46 -1.12 -1.21
CA ASN A 138 -19.67 -2.35 -1.28
C ASN A 138 -18.50 -2.20 -2.26
N PRO A 139 -17.43 -1.49 -1.88
CA PRO A 139 -16.24 -1.36 -2.71
C PRO A 139 -15.50 -2.70 -2.80
N LYS A 140 -14.80 -2.92 -3.91
CA LYS A 140 -13.92 -4.07 -4.11
C LYS A 140 -12.53 -3.80 -3.56
N PHE A 141 -11.96 -4.75 -2.84
CA PHE A 141 -10.63 -4.63 -2.27
C PHE A 141 -9.59 -5.47 -3.00
N THR A 142 -8.38 -4.92 -3.12
CA THR A 142 -7.17 -5.67 -3.48
C THR A 142 -6.09 -5.37 -2.45
N VAL A 143 -5.52 -6.41 -1.83
CA VAL A 143 -4.48 -6.31 -0.80
C VAL A 143 -3.17 -6.89 -1.32
N ILE A 144 -2.14 -6.07 -1.34
CA ILE A 144 -0.80 -6.38 -1.84
C ILE A 144 0.20 -6.12 -0.73
N ILE A 145 0.93 -7.14 -0.31
CA ILE A 145 2.07 -6.97 0.59
C ILE A 145 3.30 -6.63 -0.23
N ALA A 146 4.06 -5.60 0.16
CA ALA A 146 5.35 -5.28 -0.40
C ALA A 146 6.46 -5.66 0.60
N GLN A 147 7.24 -6.71 0.31
CA GLN A 147 8.36 -7.15 1.14
C GLN A 147 9.69 -6.71 0.51
N LYS A 148 10.43 -5.85 1.20
CA LYS A 148 11.78 -5.42 0.78
C LYS A 148 12.92 -6.11 1.53
N ASN A 149 12.63 -6.62 2.71
CA ASN A 149 13.62 -7.17 3.64
C ASN A 149 13.69 -8.69 3.48
N HIS A 150 14.16 -9.15 2.32
CA HIS A 150 14.41 -10.56 2.03
C HIS A 150 15.84 -10.79 1.51
N HIS A 151 16.22 -12.05 1.36
CA HIS A 151 17.58 -12.44 0.93
C HIS A 151 17.72 -12.67 -0.58
N THR A 152 16.61 -12.67 -1.33
CA THR A 152 16.61 -12.87 -2.79
C THR A 152 17.28 -11.71 -3.54
N LYS A 153 18.14 -12.03 -4.50
CA LYS A 153 18.87 -11.10 -5.37
C LYS A 153 18.87 -11.62 -6.81
N PHE A 154 18.77 -10.73 -7.79
CA PHE A 154 18.81 -11.08 -9.21
C PHE A 154 20.01 -10.46 -9.90
N PHE A 155 20.64 -11.24 -10.78
CA PHE A 155 21.82 -10.87 -11.55
C PHE A 155 21.60 -11.24 -13.01
N GLN A 156 22.30 -10.55 -13.90
CA GLN A 156 22.33 -10.92 -15.32
C GLN A 156 23.14 -12.21 -15.52
N ASP A 157 22.74 -13.04 -16.48
CA ASP A 157 23.31 -14.39 -16.71
C ASP A 157 24.84 -14.41 -16.92
N LYS A 158 25.44 -13.30 -17.34
CA LYS A 158 26.86 -13.22 -17.73
C LYS A 158 27.70 -12.23 -16.93
N GLY A 159 27.28 -11.84 -15.73
CA GLY A 159 28.07 -10.93 -14.90
C GLY A 159 27.51 -10.71 -13.49
N PRO A 160 28.28 -10.04 -12.62
CA PRO A 160 27.82 -9.63 -11.29
C PRO A 160 26.83 -8.44 -11.35
N ASP A 161 26.45 -8.01 -12.55
CA ASP A 161 25.63 -6.84 -12.79
C ASP A 161 24.19 -7.07 -12.36
N ASN A 162 23.58 -6.03 -11.81
CA ASN A 162 22.17 -6.02 -11.46
C ASN A 162 21.31 -6.18 -12.71
N VAL A 163 20.13 -6.78 -12.54
CA VAL A 163 19.11 -6.78 -13.59
C VAL A 163 18.65 -5.34 -13.91
N PRO A 164 18.23 -5.07 -15.17
CA PRO A 164 17.73 -3.75 -15.54
C PRO A 164 16.53 -3.29 -14.69
N PRO A 165 16.34 -1.98 -14.50
CA PRO A 165 15.11 -1.44 -13.90
C PRO A 165 13.87 -1.87 -14.70
N GLY A 166 12.79 -2.17 -13.99
CA GLY A 166 11.56 -2.72 -14.55
C GLY A 166 11.57 -4.23 -14.75
N THR A 167 12.65 -4.94 -14.39
CA THR A 167 12.65 -6.41 -14.42
C THR A 167 11.63 -6.96 -13.44
N ILE A 168 10.71 -7.78 -13.95
CA ILE A 168 9.72 -8.52 -13.18
C ILE A 168 10.07 -10.02 -13.23
N ILE A 169 9.95 -10.70 -12.09
CA ILE A 169 10.14 -12.16 -11.98
C ILE A 169 8.93 -12.73 -11.26
N ASP A 170 8.13 -13.50 -11.99
CA ASP A 170 6.86 -14.10 -11.54
C ASP A 170 6.81 -15.63 -11.70
N SER A 171 7.92 -16.24 -12.10
CA SER A 171 8.01 -17.67 -12.42
C SER A 171 9.19 -18.37 -11.77
N LYS A 172 9.07 -19.69 -11.60
CA LYS A 172 10.06 -20.64 -11.04
C LYS A 172 10.42 -20.48 -9.56
N ILE A 173 10.59 -19.25 -9.09
CA ILE A 173 11.00 -18.93 -7.70
C ILE A 173 9.85 -18.39 -6.85
N CYS A 174 8.76 -17.96 -7.49
CA CYS A 174 7.54 -17.53 -6.85
C CYS A 174 6.77 -18.70 -6.26
N HIS A 175 5.82 -18.42 -5.38
CA HIS A 175 5.03 -19.43 -4.71
C HIS A 175 4.20 -20.23 -5.74
N PRO A 176 4.18 -21.57 -5.69
CA PRO A 176 3.55 -22.39 -6.73
C PRO A 176 2.02 -22.25 -6.80
N ARG A 177 1.39 -21.57 -5.84
CA ARG A 177 -0.07 -21.42 -5.72
C ARG A 177 -0.55 -20.00 -5.43
N ASN A 178 0.33 -19.11 -4.98
CA ASN A 178 -0.07 -17.76 -4.59
C ASN A 178 0.32 -16.84 -5.74
N ASN A 179 -0.38 -15.71 -5.87
CA ASN A 179 0.00 -14.70 -6.85
C ASN A 179 1.06 -13.79 -6.20
N ASP A 180 2.32 -14.03 -6.53
CA ASP A 180 3.45 -13.24 -6.06
C ASP A 180 4.48 -13.01 -7.18
N PHE A 181 5.14 -11.86 -7.13
CA PHE A 181 6.15 -11.49 -8.10
C PHE A 181 7.21 -10.58 -7.48
N TYR A 182 8.41 -10.65 -8.01
CA TYR A 182 9.47 -9.70 -7.70
C TYR A 182 9.49 -8.60 -8.75
N LEU A 183 9.69 -7.36 -8.31
CA LEU A 183 9.92 -6.22 -9.20
C LEU A 183 11.18 -5.46 -8.77
N CYS A 184 12.12 -5.35 -9.70
CA CYS A 184 13.28 -4.45 -9.62
C CYS A 184 12.93 -3.09 -10.23
N ALA A 185 12.20 -2.25 -9.52
CA ALA A 185 11.72 -0.97 -10.08
C ALA A 185 12.84 0.03 -10.44
N HIS A 186 14.00 -0.03 -9.78
CA HIS A 186 15.06 0.95 -9.92
C HIS A 186 16.44 0.31 -9.98
N ALA A 187 17.38 0.99 -10.63
CA ALA A 187 18.79 0.60 -10.61
C ALA A 187 19.40 1.04 -9.27
N GLY A 188 19.94 0.10 -8.51
CA GLY A 188 20.80 0.43 -7.38
C GLY A 188 22.05 1.16 -7.87
N MET A 189 22.25 2.41 -7.43
CA MET A 189 23.44 3.20 -7.80
C MET A 189 24.75 2.59 -7.28
N ILE A 190 24.70 1.87 -6.15
CA ILE A 190 25.85 1.23 -5.52
C ILE A 190 25.39 -0.13 -4.97
N GLY A 191 26.17 -1.18 -5.24
CA GLY A 191 25.94 -2.54 -4.73
C GLY A 191 24.83 -3.32 -5.45
N THR A 192 24.41 -4.44 -4.86
CA THR A 192 23.35 -5.27 -5.43
C THR A 192 21.97 -4.68 -5.15
N THR A 193 21.16 -4.53 -6.21
CA THR A 193 19.78 -4.08 -6.10
C THR A 193 18.94 -5.14 -5.39
N ARG A 194 18.19 -4.72 -4.38
CA ARG A 194 17.19 -5.60 -3.74
C ARG A 194 15.85 -5.42 -4.46
N PRO A 195 15.33 -6.45 -5.14
CA PRO A 195 13.97 -6.41 -5.67
C PRO A 195 12.99 -6.24 -4.51
N THR A 196 11.78 -5.79 -4.82
CA THR A 196 10.66 -5.89 -3.87
C THR A 196 9.81 -7.08 -4.26
N HIS A 197 9.51 -7.96 -3.30
CA HIS A 197 8.64 -9.10 -3.46
C HIS A 197 7.21 -8.68 -3.11
N TYR A 198 6.32 -8.73 -4.09
CA TYR A 198 4.91 -8.40 -3.92
C TYR A 198 4.12 -9.69 -3.79
N HIS A 199 3.24 -9.76 -2.79
CA HIS A 199 2.29 -10.86 -2.60
C HIS A 199 0.87 -10.32 -2.66
N VAL A 200 0.05 -10.84 -3.57
CA VAL A 200 -1.37 -10.53 -3.64
C VAL A 200 -2.11 -11.47 -2.70
N LEU A 201 -2.61 -10.93 -1.59
CA LEU A 201 -3.30 -11.73 -0.58
C LEU A 201 -4.80 -11.81 -0.81
N TYR A 202 -5.36 -10.77 -1.44
CA TYR A 202 -6.79 -10.62 -1.66
C TYR A 202 -7.01 -9.78 -2.92
N ASP A 203 -7.91 -10.18 -3.80
CA ASP A 203 -8.22 -9.42 -5.01
C ASP A 203 -9.67 -9.67 -5.47
N GLU A 204 -10.56 -8.72 -5.20
CA GLU A 204 -11.94 -8.70 -5.70
C GLU A 204 -12.09 -7.89 -7.00
N ILE A 205 -11.08 -7.09 -7.34
CA ILE A 205 -11.04 -6.33 -8.59
C ILE A 205 -10.82 -7.31 -9.76
N ASN A 206 -10.12 -8.42 -9.50
CA ASN A 206 -9.73 -9.46 -10.47
C ASN A 206 -8.74 -8.91 -11.50
N PHE A 207 -7.63 -8.37 -11.03
CA PHE A 207 -6.53 -7.97 -11.89
C PHE A 207 -5.97 -9.20 -12.61
N THR A 208 -5.63 -9.02 -13.89
CA THR A 208 -4.68 -9.93 -14.51
C THR A 208 -3.30 -9.70 -13.92
N THR A 209 -2.44 -10.73 -13.97
CA THR A 209 -1.05 -10.61 -13.49
C THR A 209 -0.33 -9.45 -14.19
N ASP A 210 -0.49 -9.32 -15.51
CA ASP A 210 0.13 -8.27 -16.31
C ASP A 210 -0.37 -6.87 -15.90
N ASP A 211 -1.69 -6.70 -15.76
CA ASP A 211 -2.28 -5.41 -15.36
C ASP A 211 -1.80 -4.97 -13.98
N LEU A 212 -1.70 -5.92 -13.04
CA LEU A 212 -1.23 -5.64 -11.69
C LEU A 212 0.25 -5.27 -11.68
N GLN A 213 1.08 -6.03 -12.40
CA GLN A 213 2.50 -5.77 -12.51
C GLN A 213 2.76 -4.40 -13.17
N GLU A 214 2.03 -4.06 -14.23
CA GLU A 214 2.11 -2.75 -14.89
C GLU A 214 1.65 -1.63 -13.95
N LEU A 215 0.57 -1.85 -13.18
CA LEU A 215 0.11 -0.90 -12.16
C LEU A 215 1.19 -0.63 -11.10
N VAL A 216 1.74 -1.68 -10.50
CA VAL A 216 2.79 -1.57 -9.47
C VAL A 216 4.05 -0.94 -10.06
N HIS A 217 4.43 -1.31 -11.28
CA HIS A 217 5.55 -0.70 -11.97
C HIS A 217 5.32 0.80 -12.19
N SER A 218 4.16 1.19 -12.73
CA SER A 218 3.81 2.59 -13.00
C SER A 218 3.77 3.45 -11.74
N LEU A 219 3.19 2.93 -10.64
CA LEU A 219 3.17 3.63 -9.34
C LEU A 219 4.58 3.91 -8.80
N SER A 220 5.57 3.13 -9.21
CA SER A 220 6.97 3.37 -8.86
C SER A 220 7.52 4.67 -9.46
N TYR A 221 6.91 5.21 -10.53
CA TYR A 221 7.32 6.44 -11.22
C TYR A 221 6.47 7.67 -10.88
N VAL A 222 5.33 7.50 -10.21
CA VAL A 222 4.42 8.60 -9.82
C VAL A 222 4.92 9.34 -8.57
N TYR A 223 6.11 8.99 -8.09
CA TYR A 223 6.71 9.57 -6.91
C TYR A 223 7.15 11.03 -7.12
N GLN A 224 6.52 11.95 -6.38
CA GLN A 224 6.73 13.39 -6.57
C GLN A 224 8.07 13.96 -6.08
N ARG A 225 8.86 13.24 -5.25
CA ARG A 225 10.15 13.78 -4.74
C ARG A 225 11.38 13.27 -5.46
N SER A 226 11.25 12.40 -6.47
CA SER A 226 12.38 11.96 -7.28
C SER A 226 11.99 11.89 -8.75
N THR A 227 12.93 12.22 -9.64
CA THR A 227 12.81 11.98 -11.09
C THR A 227 13.20 10.54 -11.47
N THR A 228 13.48 9.69 -10.48
CA THR A 228 13.81 8.27 -10.65
C THR A 228 12.73 7.38 -10.03
N ALA A 229 12.50 6.21 -10.63
CA ALA A 229 11.60 5.21 -10.09
C ALA A 229 12.02 4.82 -8.66
N ILE A 230 11.06 4.67 -7.76
CA ILE A 230 11.26 4.10 -6.43
C ILE A 230 10.38 2.86 -6.29
N SER A 231 10.86 1.79 -5.66
CA SER A 231 10.00 0.63 -5.38
C SER A 231 8.71 1.06 -4.67
N VAL A 232 7.54 0.52 -5.03
CA VAL A 232 6.26 0.89 -4.39
C VAL A 232 6.24 0.64 -2.89
N GLY A 233 7.00 -0.31 -2.33
CA GLY A 233 7.11 -0.32 -0.85
C GLY A 233 7.78 0.95 -0.30
N LYS A 234 8.68 1.62 -1.05
CA LYS A 234 9.24 2.93 -0.65
C LYS A 234 8.17 4.03 -0.71
N PHE A 235 7.03 3.78 -1.33
CA PHE A 235 5.84 4.62 -1.23
C PHE A 235 5.37 4.75 0.22
N SER A 236 5.48 3.69 1.04
CA SER A 236 5.20 3.75 2.47
C SER A 236 6.33 4.42 3.27
N TYR A 237 7.59 4.06 2.99
CA TYR A 237 8.77 4.59 3.70
C TYR A 237 9.07 6.08 3.44
N LEU A 238 8.92 6.59 2.21
CA LEU A 238 9.22 8.00 1.90
C LEU A 238 8.12 8.99 2.32
N PHE A 239 6.97 8.50 2.77
CA PHE A 239 5.99 9.32 3.48
C PHE A 239 6.25 9.37 5.00
N LEU A 240 6.93 8.36 5.56
CA LEU A 240 7.42 8.37 6.95
C LEU A 240 8.62 9.31 7.16
N ASP A 241 9.49 9.52 6.16
CA ASP A 241 10.56 10.55 6.23
C ASP A 241 10.03 12.00 6.25
N CYS A 242 8.71 12.20 6.25
CA CYS A 242 8.08 13.51 6.41
C CYS A 242 7.43 13.72 7.79
N CYS A 243 7.55 12.75 8.70
CA CYS A 243 7.14 12.85 10.10
C CYS A 243 8.35 12.82 11.03
#